data_AF-A0A380ZKX9-F1
#
_entry.id   AF-A0A380ZKX9-F1
#
_cell.length_a   1.000
_cell.length_b   1.000
_cell.length_c   1.000
_cell.angle_alpha   90.00
_cell.angle_beta   90.00
_cell.angle_gamma   90.00
#
_symmetry.space_group_name_H-M   'P 1'
#
loop_
_entity.id
_entity.type
_entity.pdbx_description
1 polymer ?
#
loop_
_entity_poly.entity_id
_entity_poly.type
_entity_poly.pdbx_seq_one_letter_code
_entity_poly.pdbx_strand_id
1 'polypeptide(L)'
;MYISSSVILPFEVKLTAWQTIIEWDDRYDPPQETSYERTTTVTLKAGQKESDHNNFWLGVSNGGSWGWNIYVNGIEKTNGDTYVYNGVTYNIIVL
;
A
#
# COMPACT_ATOMS: atom_id res chain seq x y z
N MET A 1 3.12 4.85 -6.74
CA MET A 1 1.97 4.20 -6.07
C MET A 1 0.89 5.21 -5.76
N TYR A 2 -0.35 4.91 -6.12
CA TYR A 2 -1.54 5.74 -5.86
C TYR A 2 -2.79 4.85 -5.79
N ILE A 3 -3.91 5.38 -5.31
CA ILE A 3 -5.22 4.71 -5.32
C ILE A 3 -6.13 5.46 -6.30
N SER A 4 -6.75 4.74 -7.22
CA SER A 4 -7.80 5.27 -8.09
C SER A 4 -9.07 4.45 -8.01
N SER A 5 -10.20 5.11 -8.19
CA SER A 5 -11.52 4.48 -8.29
C SER A 5 -12.24 4.94 -9.56
N SER A 6 -12.98 4.05 -10.20
CA SER A 6 -13.84 4.38 -11.34
C SER A 6 -15.00 5.31 -10.95
N VAL A 7 -15.40 5.28 -9.68
CA VAL A 7 -16.49 6.07 -9.10
C VAL A 7 -16.00 6.92 -7.92
N ILE A 8 -16.72 8.00 -7.63
CA ILE A 8 -16.48 8.81 -6.43
C ILE A 8 -16.93 7.99 -5.21
N LEU A 9 -16.01 7.70 -4.29
CA LEU A 9 -16.32 6.95 -3.08
C LEU A 9 -16.81 7.89 -1.98
N PRO A 10 -17.85 7.53 -1.21
CA PRO A 10 -18.35 8.34 -0.11
C PRO A 10 -17.57 8.14 1.20
N PHE A 11 -16.48 7.37 1.16
CA PHE A 11 -15.64 7.04 2.31
C PHE A 11 -14.16 7.10 1.95
N GLU A 12 -13.32 7.14 2.97
CA GLU A 12 -11.87 7.12 2.83
C GLU A 12 -11.35 5.70 2.61
N VAL A 13 -10.37 5.57 1.72
CA VAL A 13 -9.60 4.34 1.52
C VAL A 13 -8.12 4.65 1.74
N LYS A 14 -7.45 3.84 2.57
CA LYS A 14 -5.99 3.90 2.75
C LYS A 14 -5.35 2.65 2.22
N LEU A 15 -4.17 2.81 1.63
CA LEU A 15 -3.29 1.72 1.28
C LEU A 15 -1.95 1.97 1.95
N THR A 16 -1.52 1.02 2.77
CA THR A 16 -0.20 1.03 3.39
C THR A 16 0.62 -0.06 2.72
N ALA A 17 1.70 0.32 2.05
CA ALA A 17 2.63 -0.61 1.43
C ALA A 17 3.94 -0.64 2.20
N TRP A 18 4.53 -1.82 2.31
CA TRP A 18 5.78 -2.05 2.99
C TRP A 18 6.71 -2.88 2.10
N GLN A 19 8.01 -2.71 2.32
CA GLN A 19 9.05 -3.42 1.62
C GLN A 19 10.25 -3.63 2.53
N THR A 20 10.74 -4.87 2.58
CA THR A 20 12.04 -5.22 3.14
C THR A 20 13.09 -5.12 2.04
N ILE A 21 14.11 -4.30 2.24
CA ILE A 21 15.26 -4.16 1.36
C ILE A 21 16.44 -4.87 1.99
N ILE A 22 17.09 -5.72 1.20
CA ILE A 22 18.34 -6.38 1.54
C ILE A 22 19.42 -5.87 0.60
N GLU A 23 20.49 -5.30 1.16
CA GLU A 23 21.61 -4.75 0.40
C GLU A 23 22.94 -4.92 1.12
N TRP A 24 24.02 -4.92 0.33
CA TRP A 24 25.38 -4.92 0.86
C TRP A 24 25.75 -3.51 1.33
N ASP A 25 26.13 -3.41 2.60
CA ASP A 25 26.61 -2.19 3.22
C ASP A 25 28.14 -2.18 3.25
N ASP A 26 28.72 -1.33 2.42
CA ASP A 26 30.17 -1.16 2.26
C ASP A 26 30.79 -0.21 3.31
N ARG A 27 29.99 0.34 4.23
CA ARG A 27 30.49 1.10 5.38
C ARG A 27 31.18 0.22 6.42
N TYR A 28 31.02 -1.11 6.34
CA TYR A 28 31.68 -2.11 7.18
C TYR A 28 32.85 -2.78 6.42
N ASP A 29 33.90 -3.19 7.15
CA ASP A 29 35.03 -3.97 6.60
C ASP A 29 35.20 -5.30 7.38
N PRO A 30 34.90 -6.48 6.77
CA PRO A 30 34.40 -6.64 5.40
C PRO A 30 32.94 -6.14 5.25
N PRO A 31 32.49 -5.82 4.02
CA PRO A 31 31.09 -5.47 3.76
C PRO A 31 30.13 -6.52 4.30
N GLN A 32 28.97 -6.06 4.79
CA GLN A 32 27.97 -6.92 5.41
C GLN A 32 26.63 -6.78 4.71
N GLU A 33 25.85 -7.85 4.67
CA GLU A 33 24.46 -7.78 4.24
C GLU A 33 23.62 -7.13 5.35
N THR A 34 22.85 -6.11 4.98
CA THR A 34 21.94 -5.41 5.89
C THR A 34 20.51 -5.50 5.37
N SER A 35 19.55 -5.46 6.30
CA SER A 35 18.13 -5.52 5.99
C SER A 35 17.39 -4.41 6.73
N TYR A 36 16.53 -3.67 6.02
CA TYR A 36 15.66 -2.66 6.62
C TYR A 36 14.30 -2.59 5.93
N GLU A 37 13.30 -2.06 6.64
CA GLU A 37 11.95 -1.87 6.13
C GLU A 37 11.73 -0.43 5.68
N ARG A 38 11.06 -0.27 4.54
CA ARG A 38 10.47 0.99 4.10
C ARG A 38 8.97 0.83 3.99
N THR A 39 8.24 1.80 4.50
CA THR A 39 6.78 1.79 4.51
C THR A 39 6.26 3.13 3.98
N THR A 40 5.14 3.07 3.27
CA THR A 40 4.43 4.28 2.82
C THR A 40 2.93 4.10 2.90
N THR A 41 2.21 5.21 3.01
CA THR A 41 0.76 5.23 3.05
C THR A 41 0.23 6.22 2.03
N VAL A 42 -0.81 5.79 1.31
CA VAL A 42 -1.57 6.63 0.38
C VAL A 42 -3.03 6.62 0.81
N THR A 43 -3.69 7.77 0.73
CA THR A 43 -5.09 7.94 1.15
C THR A 43 -5.91 8.53 0.01
N LEU A 44 -6.96 7.82 -0.41
CA LEU A 44 -8.03 8.36 -1.24
C LEU A 44 -9.10 8.91 -0.32
N LYS A 45 -9.27 10.25 -0.30
CA LYS A 45 -10.28 10.90 0.55
C LYS A 45 -11.67 10.70 -0.04
N ALA A 46 -12.67 10.67 0.83
CA ALA A 46 -14.07 10.68 0.42
C ALA A 46 -14.35 11.86 -0.53
N GLY A 47 -15.13 11.62 -1.58
CA GLY A 47 -15.42 12.64 -2.60
C GLY A 47 -14.36 12.77 -3.70
N GLN A 48 -13.25 12.03 -3.65
CA GLN A 48 -12.22 12.01 -4.68
C GLN A 48 -12.29 10.73 -5.53
N LYS A 49 -11.74 10.80 -6.74
CA LYS A 49 -11.53 9.63 -7.62
C LYS A 49 -10.11 9.09 -7.57
N GLU A 50 -9.15 9.92 -7.16
CA GLU A 50 -7.74 9.58 -7.13
C GLU A 50 -7.08 10.23 -5.91
N SER A 51 -6.11 9.53 -5.33
CA SER A 51 -5.25 10.05 -4.27
C SER A 51 -4.05 10.81 -4.85
N ASP A 52 -3.28 11.44 -3.97
CA ASP A 52 -1.94 11.90 -4.34
C ASP A 52 -1.04 10.72 -4.75
N HIS A 53 -0.10 11.01 -5.64
CA HIS A 53 0.88 10.05 -6.14
C HIS A 53 2.10 10.02 -5.25
N ASN A 54 2.58 8.83 -4.95
CA ASN A 54 3.79 8.61 -4.18
C ASN A 54 4.84 7.88 -5.04
N ASN A 55 6.09 8.33 -5.02
CA ASN A 55 7.21 7.70 -5.74
C ASN A 55 7.75 6.44 -5.06
N PHE A 56 7.03 5.87 -4.11
CA PHE A 56 7.34 4.57 -3.53
C PHE A 56 7.25 3.49 -4.62
N TRP A 57 8.41 2.91 -4.92
CA TRP A 57 8.55 1.77 -5.82
C TRP A 57 8.49 0.49 -5.00
N LEU A 58 7.60 -0.41 -5.38
CA LEU A 58 7.53 -1.77 -4.85
C LEU A 58 8.32 -2.67 -5.80
N GLY A 59 9.45 -3.19 -5.33
CA GLY A 59 10.19 -4.18 -6.10
C GLY A 59 11.43 -4.65 -5.36
N VAL A 60 11.74 -5.93 -5.45
CA VAL A 60 12.74 -6.58 -4.60
C VAL A 60 14.11 -6.65 -5.26
N SER A 61 15.13 -6.17 -4.56
CA SER A 61 16.52 -6.57 -4.73
C SER A 61 16.85 -7.72 -3.75
N ASN A 62 17.76 -8.61 -4.14
CA ASN A 62 18.41 -9.61 -3.27
C ASN A 62 17.51 -10.30 -2.22
N GLY A 63 16.45 -10.99 -2.65
CA GLY A 63 15.66 -11.81 -1.72
C GLY A 63 14.83 -11.05 -0.68
N GLY A 64 14.68 -9.73 -0.84
CA GLY A 64 13.73 -8.95 -0.05
C GLY A 64 12.27 -9.39 -0.24
N SER A 65 11.38 -8.78 0.52
CA SER A 65 9.93 -9.01 0.44
C SER A 65 9.18 -7.70 0.35
N TRP A 66 7.96 -7.74 -0.14
CA TRP A 66 7.07 -6.59 -0.18
C TRP A 66 5.63 -7.02 0.00
N GLY A 67 4.81 -6.08 0.45
CA GLY A 67 3.37 -6.31 0.62
C GLY A 67 2.63 -4.99 0.83
N TRP A 68 1.32 -5.11 0.96
CA TRP A 68 0.45 -3.97 1.19
C TRP A 68 -0.83 -4.42 1.91
N ASN A 69 -1.42 -3.49 2.64
CA ASN A 69 -2.70 -3.65 3.32
C ASN A 69 -3.64 -2.51 2.90
N ILE A 70 -4.92 -2.81 2.70
CA ILE A 70 -5.95 -1.80 2.40
C ILE A 70 -6.82 -1.61 3.63
N TYR A 71 -7.21 -0.37 3.90
CA TYR A 71 -8.13 0.00 4.95
C TYR A 71 -9.27 0.83 4.36
N VAL A 72 -10.50 0.43 4.63
CA VAL A 72 -11.70 1.19 4.24
C VAL A 72 -12.30 1.76 5.52
N ASN A 73 -12.33 3.09 5.61
CA ASN A 73 -12.76 3.81 6.82
C ASN A 73 -12.07 3.31 8.11
N GLY A 74 -10.77 3.01 8.03
CA GLY A 74 -9.95 2.51 9.15
C GLY A 74 -10.04 1.01 9.42
N ILE A 75 -10.90 0.26 8.71
CA ILE A 75 -11.04 -1.18 8.86
C ILE A 75 -10.20 -1.87 7.79
N GLU A 76 -9.30 -2.77 8.21
CA GLU A 76 -8.48 -3.56 7.29
C GLU A 76 -9.35 -4.45 6.39
N LYS A 77 -8.98 -4.52 5.12
CA LYS A 77 -9.66 -5.28 4.07
C LYS A 77 -8.64 -6.02 3.24
N THR A 78 -9.02 -7.23 2.86
CA THR A 78 -8.29 -8.11 1.96
C THR A 78 -8.91 -8.10 0.56
N ASN A 79 -8.16 -8.58 -0.43
CA ASN A 79 -8.67 -8.69 -1.79
C ASN A 79 -9.83 -9.69 -1.84
N GLY A 80 -10.95 -9.29 -2.44
CA GLY A 80 -12.19 -10.06 -2.48
C GLY A 80 -13.17 -9.77 -1.35
N ASP A 81 -12.77 -8.97 -0.34
CA ASP A 81 -13.69 -8.54 0.71
C ASP A 81 -14.78 -7.62 0.17
N THR A 82 -15.89 -7.58 0.91
CA THR A 82 -16.94 -6.59 0.70
C THR A 82 -16.95 -5.54 1.80
N TYR A 83 -17.44 -4.36 1.45
CA TYR A 83 -17.71 -3.27 2.38
C TYR A 83 -19.11 -2.70 2.11
N VAL A 84 -19.94 -2.62 3.15
CA VAL A 84 -21.29 -2.07 3.05
C VAL A 84 -21.31 -0.67 3.63
N TYR A 85 -21.71 0.30 2.83
CA TYR A 85 -21.89 1.69 3.25
C TYR A 85 -23.26 2.19 2.82
N ASN A 86 -24.08 2.64 3.77
CA ASN A 86 -25.44 3.10 3.53
C ASN A 86 -26.28 2.15 2.66
N GLY A 87 -26.16 0.84 2.88
CA GLY A 87 -26.90 -0.19 2.13
C GLY A 87 -26.32 -0.54 0.75
N VAL A 88 -25.27 0.14 0.30
CA VAL A 88 -24.56 -0.18 -0.95
C VAL A 88 -23.37 -1.08 -0.64
N THR A 89 -23.21 -2.17 -1.40
CA THR A 89 -22.08 -3.10 -1.27
C THR A 89 -20.99 -2.74 -2.27
N TYR A 90 -19.77 -2.57 -1.78
CA TYR A 90 -18.56 -2.30 -2.53
C TYR A 90 -17.66 -3.54 -2.48
N ASN A 91 -17.23 -4.03 -3.64
CA ASN A 91 -16.25 -5.11 -3.73
C ASN A 91 -14.85 -4.51 -3.72
N ILE A 92 -13.98 -5.03 -2.85
CA ILE A 92 -12.58 -4.62 -2.79
C ILE A 92 -11.81 -5.53 -3.74
N ILE A 93 -11.39 -4.95 -4.87
CA ILE A 93 -10.59 -5.65 -5.89
C ILE A 93 -9.26 -4.92 -5.99
N VAL A 94 -8.17 -5.67 -5.86
CA VAL A 94 -6.82 -5.16 -6.04
C VAL A 94 -6.25 -5.73 -7.32
N LEU A 95 -5.84 -4.83 -8.21
CA LEU A 95 -5.34 -5.10 -9.56
C LEU A 95 -3.85 -4.78 -9.67
#